data_AF-A2ECQ7-F1
#
_entry.id   AF-A2ECQ7-F1
#
_cell.length_a   1.000
_cell.length_b   1.000
_cell.length_c   1.000
_cell.angle_alpha   90.00
_cell.angle_beta   90.00
_cell.angle_gamma   90.00
#
_symmetry.space_group_name_H-M   'P 1'
#
loop_
_entity.id
_entity.type
_entity.pdbx_description
1 polymer ?
#
loop_
_entity_poly.entity_id
_entity_poly.type
_entity_poly.pdbx_seq_one_letter_code
_entity_poly.pdbx_strand_id
1 'polypeptide(L)'
;MIDSDESSSDSGADVHFKDDVITSDGYSIDDLVAIREKDTETTDIDTSEDIDKPEPAKFVAPFKISTVEPEDPSVFILEDSNFPQLTYDYILYSQGKSLSVHNLQPWEKLALENFVDFLNPDPDIFYGAIRELIDTKSDSLGFALMEYGDKFEESSLEFSHFLQIFREASETAEEILFFILGAIKPEMFNAPSTETQNVIIHDLIILNFGSLLTPKAIQHCGAYNSLIKLRQLFNYGIREANFLEDISNALVYLCKETKESNISLITSYLPLNGLGSDIMISAGVKLIWSFIPNDVDETLDWLPSILPTLKNLCQSNPTAASAVVSLVEATVAAAIKAGEIDQEIVKSIIESMKFTIPRTDPAMLTLLKEQLQVTRTQLELLLKSNFVVSSQTYE
;
A
#
# COMPACT_ATOMS: atom_id res chain seq x y z
N MET A 1 -58.49 -28.59 -39.55
CA MET A 1 -58.67 -29.38 -40.77
C MET A 1 -57.36 -29.28 -41.52
N ILE A 2 -56.59 -30.38 -41.46
CA ILE A 2 -55.55 -30.84 -42.39
C ILE A 2 -54.29 -29.93 -42.41
N ASP A 3 -53.26 -30.25 -41.63
CA ASP A 3 -52.21 -31.28 -41.89
C ASP A 3 -51.24 -30.80 -43.00
N SER A 4 -49.92 -30.94 -42.95
CA SER A 4 -49.01 -31.78 -42.15
C SER A 4 -47.57 -31.46 -42.57
N ASP A 5 -46.64 -31.71 -41.63
CA ASP A 5 -45.33 -32.36 -41.79
C ASP A 5 -44.33 -31.95 -42.88
N GLU A 6 -43.12 -31.61 -42.45
CA GLU A 6 -41.93 -32.51 -42.40
C GLU A 6 -40.74 -31.67 -41.90
N SER A 7 -40.28 -31.83 -40.66
CA SER A 7 -39.22 -32.76 -40.22
C SER A 7 -37.89 -32.65 -40.98
N SER A 8 -36.89 -32.03 -40.34
CA SER A 8 -35.50 -32.50 -40.41
C SER A 8 -34.78 -32.15 -39.10
N SER A 9 -34.48 -33.20 -38.35
CA SER A 9 -33.43 -33.32 -37.35
C SER A 9 -32.07 -32.82 -37.87
N ASP A 10 -31.26 -32.19 -37.02
CA ASP A 10 -29.99 -32.84 -36.62
C ASP A 10 -29.31 -32.15 -35.41
N SER A 11 -28.72 -33.02 -34.59
CA SER A 11 -27.57 -32.87 -33.70
C SER A 11 -27.44 -31.63 -32.80
N GLY A 12 -27.42 -31.91 -31.49
CA GLY A 12 -26.96 -30.98 -30.48
C GLY A 12 -25.47 -30.62 -30.60
N ALA A 13 -25.13 -29.53 -29.94
CA ALA A 13 -23.78 -29.24 -29.51
C ALA A 13 -23.89 -28.59 -28.13
N ASP A 14 -23.74 -29.43 -27.11
CA ASP A 14 -23.08 -29.03 -25.87
C ASP A 14 -21.80 -28.30 -26.28
N VAL A 15 -21.80 -26.97 -26.16
CA VAL A 15 -20.55 -26.21 -26.22
C VAL A 15 -19.87 -26.42 -24.87
N HIS A 16 -19.13 -27.51 -24.80
CA HIS A 16 -17.99 -27.64 -23.91
C HIS A 16 -17.12 -26.39 -24.12
N PHE A 17 -17.09 -25.50 -23.13
CA PHE A 17 -15.93 -24.61 -22.95
C PHE A 17 -14.75 -25.52 -22.59
N LYS A 18 -14.04 -25.99 -23.63
CA LYS A 18 -12.62 -26.28 -23.53
C LYS A 18 -11.91 -24.94 -23.60
N ASP A 19 -11.80 -24.27 -22.46
CA ASP A 19 -10.67 -23.40 -22.26
C ASP A 19 -9.50 -24.31 -21.89
N ASP A 20 -8.72 -24.66 -22.90
CA ASP A 20 -7.36 -25.18 -22.71
C ASP A 20 -6.57 -24.06 -22.03
N VAL A 21 -6.62 -24.03 -20.69
CA VAL A 21 -5.64 -23.33 -19.88
C VAL A 21 -4.32 -24.06 -20.14
N ILE A 22 -3.51 -23.52 -21.04
CA ILE A 22 -2.08 -23.83 -21.08
C ILE A 22 -1.51 -23.23 -19.79
N THR A 23 -1.58 -24.00 -18.71
CA THR A 23 -0.76 -23.76 -17.53
C THR A 23 0.68 -23.88 -17.98
N SER A 24 1.41 -22.76 -18.04
CA SER A 24 2.85 -22.79 -18.19
C SER A 24 3.44 -23.48 -16.97
N ASP A 25 3.90 -24.70 -17.19
CA ASP A 25 4.72 -25.58 -16.36
C ASP A 25 4.95 -25.11 -14.91
N GLY A 26 4.20 -25.72 -14.00
CA GLY A 26 4.38 -25.57 -12.57
C GLY A 26 5.76 -26.07 -12.16
N TYR A 27 6.50 -25.23 -11.43
CA TYR A 27 7.66 -25.66 -10.68
C TYR A 27 7.22 -26.74 -9.67
N SER A 28 7.76 -27.95 -9.81
CA SER A 28 7.65 -28.99 -8.81
C SER A 28 8.44 -28.57 -7.57
N ILE A 29 8.05 -29.07 -6.40
CA ILE A 29 8.89 -29.01 -5.19
C ILE A 29 10.27 -29.62 -5.49
N ASP A 30 10.34 -30.60 -6.39
CA ASP A 30 11.59 -31.23 -6.82
C ASP A 30 12.50 -30.26 -7.60
N ASP A 31 11.94 -29.30 -8.34
CA ASP A 31 12.72 -28.28 -9.06
C ASP A 31 13.35 -27.27 -8.08
N LEU A 32 12.61 -26.92 -7.02
CA LEU A 32 13.10 -26.06 -5.95
C LEU A 32 14.18 -26.75 -5.11
N VAL A 33 14.08 -28.07 -4.92
CA VAL A 33 15.12 -28.88 -4.25
C VAL A 33 16.38 -28.98 -5.12
N ALA A 34 16.24 -29.22 -6.42
CA ALA A 34 17.36 -29.31 -7.35
C ALA A 34 18.16 -27.99 -7.47
N ILE A 35 17.48 -26.84 -7.43
CA ILE A 35 18.13 -25.52 -7.39
C ILE A 35 18.93 -25.37 -6.08
N ARG A 36 18.38 -25.82 -4.96
CA ARG A 36 19.03 -25.74 -3.64
C ARG A 36 20.25 -26.65 -3.52
N GLU A 37 20.18 -27.87 -4.06
CA GLU A 37 21.31 -28.80 -4.10
C GLU A 37 22.46 -28.22 -4.93
N LYS A 38 22.15 -27.58 -6.06
CA LYS A 38 23.13 -26.92 -6.93
C LYS A 38 23.81 -25.72 -6.27
N ASP A 39 23.08 -24.98 -5.43
CA ASP A 39 23.64 -23.88 -4.62
C ASP A 39 24.52 -24.40 -3.46
N THR A 40 24.28 -25.63 -2.99
CA THR A 40 25.06 -26.24 -1.91
C THR A 40 26.39 -26.81 -2.42
N GLU A 41 26.41 -27.31 -3.68
CA GLU A 41 27.63 -27.81 -4.36
C GLU A 41 28.68 -26.72 -4.63
N THR A 42 28.30 -25.43 -4.63
CA THR A 42 29.25 -24.30 -4.77
C THR A 42 29.95 -23.88 -3.48
N THR A 43 29.67 -24.56 -2.36
CA THR A 43 30.42 -24.40 -1.11
C THR A 43 31.32 -25.61 -0.92
N ASP A 44 32.58 -25.49 -1.35
CA ASP A 44 33.64 -26.46 -1.04
C ASP A 44 33.80 -26.55 0.50
N ILE A 45 33.12 -27.53 1.09
CA ILE A 45 33.45 -28.04 2.41
C ILE A 45 34.26 -29.30 2.17
N ASP A 46 35.56 -29.16 2.41
CA ASP A 46 36.52 -30.25 2.42
C ASP A 46 36.15 -31.25 3.52
N THR A 47 35.58 -32.40 3.13
CA THR A 47 35.38 -33.54 4.04
C THR A 47 36.02 -34.78 3.44
N SER A 48 37.32 -34.94 3.68
CA SER A 48 37.92 -36.26 3.81
C SER A 48 37.88 -36.64 5.29
N GLU A 49 37.03 -37.60 5.67
CA GLU A 49 37.39 -38.70 6.58
C GLU A 49 36.23 -39.70 6.73
N ASP A 50 36.57 -40.98 6.55
CA ASP A 50 35.76 -42.17 6.73
C ASP A 50 35.15 -42.25 8.14
N ILE A 51 33.82 -42.35 8.25
CA ILE A 51 33.16 -42.79 9.49
C ILE A 51 32.02 -43.78 9.16
N ASP A 52 32.10 -44.93 9.81
CA ASP A 52 31.16 -46.05 9.84
C ASP A 52 29.69 -45.62 9.88
N LYS A 53 28.86 -46.24 9.03
CA LYS A 53 27.41 -46.05 8.97
C LYS A 53 26.74 -46.55 10.26
N PRO A 54 26.12 -45.69 11.09
CA PRO A 54 25.17 -46.15 12.10
C PRO A 54 23.77 -46.30 11.47
N GLU A 55 22.98 -47.25 11.98
CA GLU A 55 21.59 -47.46 11.58
C GLU A 55 20.76 -46.16 11.64
N PRO A 56 19.76 -45.99 10.74
CA PRO A 56 19.00 -44.76 10.67
C PRO A 56 18.19 -44.54 11.95
N ALA A 57 18.60 -43.56 12.75
CA ALA A 57 17.85 -43.11 13.91
C ALA A 57 16.44 -42.70 13.44
N LYS A 58 15.41 -43.30 14.06
CA LYS A 58 14.02 -42.86 13.87
C LYS A 58 13.95 -41.38 14.21
N PHE A 59 13.55 -40.57 13.23
CA PHE A 59 13.31 -39.15 13.42
C PHE A 59 12.29 -38.96 14.54
N VAL A 60 12.77 -38.43 15.67
CA VAL A 60 11.92 -37.90 16.73
C VAL A 60 11.96 -36.40 16.52
N ALA A 61 10.86 -35.82 16.03
CA ALA A 61 10.73 -34.38 15.91
C ALA A 61 11.04 -33.77 17.29
N PRO A 62 12.10 -32.95 17.41
CA PRO A 62 12.32 -32.25 18.63
C PRO A 62 11.17 -31.22 18.72
N PHE A 63 10.57 -31.09 19.89
CA PHE A 63 9.48 -30.15 20.22
C PHE A 63 8.09 -30.41 19.56
N LYS A 64 7.07 -30.53 20.42
CA LYS A 64 5.67 -30.31 20.01
C LYS A 64 5.56 -28.84 19.63
N ILE A 65 5.24 -28.55 18.38
CA ILE A 65 4.84 -27.21 17.93
C ILE A 65 3.59 -26.86 18.74
N SER A 66 3.75 -26.09 19.81
CA SER A 66 2.66 -25.34 20.39
C SER A 66 2.06 -24.52 19.26
N THR A 67 0.73 -24.50 19.16
CA THR A 67 -0.02 -23.61 18.28
C THR A 67 0.30 -22.18 18.69
N VAL A 68 1.44 -21.67 18.23
CA VAL A 68 1.75 -20.25 18.15
C VAL A 68 0.81 -19.77 17.07
N GLU A 69 -0.12 -18.89 17.43
CA GLU A 69 -0.90 -18.15 16.45
C GLU A 69 0.11 -17.54 15.46
N PRO A 70 -0.10 -17.67 14.14
CA PRO A 70 0.84 -17.13 13.18
C PRO A 70 0.89 -15.61 13.36
N GLU A 71 1.89 -15.12 14.09
CA GLU A 71 2.29 -13.72 14.04
C GLU A 71 2.70 -13.44 12.60
N ASP A 72 2.17 -12.34 12.05
CA ASP A 72 2.48 -11.88 10.71
C ASP A 72 4.01 -11.81 10.54
N PRO A 73 4.61 -12.52 9.57
CA PRO A 73 6.07 -12.58 9.39
C PRO A 73 6.69 -11.24 8.94
N SER A 74 5.94 -10.14 9.02
CA SER A 74 6.44 -8.79 8.81
C SER A 74 7.59 -8.49 9.77
N VAL A 75 8.73 -8.08 9.20
CA VAL A 75 9.86 -7.51 9.96
C VAL A 75 9.42 -6.23 10.72
N PHE A 76 8.29 -5.64 10.32
CA PHE A 76 7.74 -4.43 10.92
C PHE A 76 6.82 -4.79 12.07
N ILE A 77 7.36 -4.75 13.29
CA ILE A 77 6.55 -4.42 14.44
C ILE A 77 6.16 -2.96 14.25
N LEU A 78 4.91 -2.72 13.82
CA LEU A 78 4.40 -1.37 13.65
C LEU A 78 4.51 -0.66 14.99
N GLU A 79 5.27 0.43 14.99
CA GLU A 79 5.46 1.20 16.19
C GLU A 79 4.36 2.23 16.29
N ASP A 80 3.74 2.33 17.46
CA ASP A 80 2.80 3.41 17.74
C ASP A 80 3.44 4.76 17.35
N SER A 81 2.78 5.43 16.42
CA SER A 81 3.05 6.80 16.01
C SER A 81 1.74 7.53 15.88
N ASN A 82 1.77 8.81 16.25
CA ASN A 82 0.66 9.72 16.06
C ASN A 82 0.59 10.16 14.59
N PHE A 83 -0.50 10.81 14.23
CA PHE A 83 -0.66 11.46 12.94
C PHE A 83 0.45 12.52 12.71
N PRO A 84 1.15 12.50 11.56
CA PRO A 84 2.23 13.44 11.27
C PRO A 84 1.68 14.88 11.19
N GLN A 85 2.06 15.75 12.13
CA GLN A 85 1.46 17.09 12.21
C GLN A 85 1.91 17.99 11.07
N LEU A 86 3.09 17.73 10.48
CA LEU A 86 3.56 18.42 9.28
C LEU A 86 2.64 18.21 8.08
N THR A 87 1.70 17.25 8.11
CA THR A 87 0.67 17.11 7.08
C THR A 87 -0.04 18.43 6.85
N TYR A 88 -0.32 19.20 7.90
CA TYR A 88 -1.01 20.49 7.79
C TYR A 88 -0.16 21.62 7.22
N ASP A 89 1.17 21.50 7.20
CA ASP A 89 2.06 22.49 6.59
C ASP A 89 2.06 22.40 5.06
N TYR A 90 1.63 21.26 4.51
CA TYR A 90 1.48 21.02 3.07
C TYR A 90 0.05 21.25 2.57
N ILE A 91 -0.90 21.59 3.45
CA ILE A 91 -2.27 21.91 3.05
C ILE A 91 -2.30 23.33 2.47
N LEU A 92 -2.77 23.44 1.23
CA LEU A 92 -2.79 24.69 0.48
C LEU A 92 -4.08 25.49 0.75
N TYR A 93 -5.17 24.81 1.09
CA TYR A 93 -6.46 25.46 1.35
C TYR A 93 -6.41 26.29 2.64
N SER A 94 -6.69 27.58 2.52
CA SER A 94 -6.72 28.50 3.66
C SER A 94 -7.88 28.19 4.61
N GLN A 95 -7.61 28.20 5.93
CA GLN A 95 -8.65 27.99 6.93
C GLN A 95 -9.77 29.04 6.83
N GLY A 96 -11.00 28.57 6.83
CA GLY A 96 -12.22 29.38 6.79
C GLY A 96 -12.64 29.90 8.16
N LYS A 97 -13.87 30.41 8.24
CA LYS A 97 -14.46 30.81 9.53
C LYS A 97 -14.66 29.59 10.42
N SER A 98 -14.56 29.81 11.73
CA SER A 98 -14.82 28.77 12.74
C SER A 98 -16.22 28.19 12.55
N LEU A 99 -16.27 26.87 12.41
CA LEU A 99 -17.51 26.11 12.33
C LEU A 99 -18.13 25.93 13.72
N SER A 100 -19.43 26.24 13.82
CA SER A 100 -20.27 25.74 14.91
C SER A 100 -20.87 24.42 14.46
N VAL A 101 -20.27 23.30 14.86
CA VAL A 101 -20.79 21.96 14.53
C VAL A 101 -22.03 21.69 15.37
N HIS A 102 -23.10 21.23 14.74
CA HIS A 102 -24.30 20.76 15.41
C HIS A 102 -24.02 19.41 16.10
N ASN A 103 -24.50 19.25 17.33
CA ASN A 103 -24.43 17.95 18.00
C ASN A 103 -25.54 17.05 17.46
N LEU A 104 -25.14 15.88 16.96
CA LEU A 104 -26.05 14.89 16.40
C LEU A 104 -27.13 14.52 17.42
N GLN A 105 -28.39 14.72 17.04
CA GLN A 105 -29.52 14.37 17.89
C GLN A 105 -29.65 12.84 17.99
N PRO A 106 -30.20 12.31 19.09
CA PRO A 106 -30.34 10.86 19.26
C PRO A 106 -31.10 10.16 18.14
N TRP A 107 -32.10 10.82 17.56
CA TRP A 107 -32.86 10.28 16.43
C TRP A 107 -32.07 10.32 15.11
N GLU A 108 -31.22 11.34 14.91
CA GLU A 108 -30.34 11.45 13.73
C GLU A 108 -29.31 10.33 13.74
N LYS A 109 -28.71 10.05 14.91
CA LYS A 109 -27.81 8.90 15.11
C LYS A 109 -28.48 7.58 14.77
N LEU A 110 -29.66 7.33 15.35
CA LEU A 110 -30.42 6.11 15.09
C LEU A 110 -30.79 5.98 13.61
N ALA A 111 -31.14 7.09 12.96
CA ALA A 111 -31.46 7.11 11.55
C ALA A 111 -30.24 6.84 10.67
N LEU A 112 -29.06 7.38 10.98
CA LEU A 112 -27.82 7.06 10.28
C LEU A 112 -27.48 5.57 10.40
N GLU A 113 -27.53 5.01 11.61
CA GLU A 113 -27.11 3.62 11.84
C GLU A 113 -28.07 2.56 11.26
N ASN A 114 -29.36 2.89 11.09
CA ASN A 114 -30.37 1.88 10.73
C ASN A 114 -31.20 2.22 9.48
N PHE A 115 -31.21 3.47 9.05
CA PHE A 115 -32.15 3.99 8.04
C PHE A 115 -31.49 5.03 7.11
N VAL A 116 -30.18 4.91 6.86
CA VAL A 116 -29.40 5.87 6.05
C VAL A 116 -30.00 6.10 4.66
N ASP A 117 -30.59 5.08 4.05
CA ASP A 117 -31.32 5.16 2.78
C ASP A 117 -32.45 6.20 2.78
N PHE A 118 -33.08 6.42 3.93
CA PHE A 118 -34.22 7.33 4.08
C PHE A 118 -33.82 8.75 4.51
N LEU A 119 -32.56 8.98 4.88
CA LEU A 119 -32.06 10.30 5.25
C LEU A 119 -31.71 11.12 4.01
N ASN A 120 -32.21 12.35 3.93
CA ASN A 120 -31.74 13.28 2.91
C ASN A 120 -30.33 13.77 3.27
N PRO A 121 -29.46 14.07 2.27
CA PRO A 121 -28.15 14.65 2.51
C PRO A 121 -28.30 16.02 3.19
N ASP A 122 -27.66 16.18 4.35
CA ASP A 122 -27.67 17.39 5.15
C ASP A 122 -26.27 17.62 5.75
N PRO A 123 -25.59 18.73 5.44
CA PRO A 123 -24.26 19.03 5.97
C PRO A 123 -24.21 19.04 7.50
N ASP A 124 -25.27 19.48 8.19
CA ASP A 124 -25.30 19.56 9.65
C ASP A 124 -25.33 18.15 10.27
N ILE A 125 -26.06 17.23 9.64
CA ILE A 125 -26.09 15.80 10.03
C ILE A 125 -24.73 15.16 9.73
N PHE A 126 -24.11 15.46 8.58
CA PHE A 126 -22.81 14.90 8.19
C PHE A 126 -21.69 15.31 9.15
N TYR A 127 -21.54 16.61 9.42
CA TYR A 127 -20.52 17.10 10.35
C TYR A 127 -20.83 16.71 11.80
N GLY A 128 -22.10 16.67 12.19
CA GLY A 128 -22.53 16.15 13.49
C GLY A 128 -22.20 14.66 13.66
N ALA A 129 -22.33 13.87 12.59
CA ALA A 129 -21.95 12.46 12.58
C ALA A 129 -20.44 12.26 12.71
N ILE A 130 -19.63 13.07 12.04
CA ILE A 130 -18.17 13.04 12.23
C ILE A 130 -17.83 13.39 13.68
N ARG A 131 -18.49 14.39 14.26
CA ARG A 131 -18.26 14.79 15.65
C ARG A 131 -18.59 13.66 16.63
N GLU A 132 -19.76 13.06 16.49
CA GLU A 132 -20.17 11.90 17.28
C GLU A 132 -19.20 10.72 17.08
N LEU A 133 -18.67 10.54 15.87
CA LEU A 133 -17.66 9.52 15.57
C LEU A 133 -16.34 9.79 16.29
N ILE A 134 -15.89 11.04 16.39
CA ILE A 134 -14.71 11.43 17.18
C ILE A 134 -14.92 11.10 18.65
N ASP A 135 -16.08 11.45 19.20
CA ASP A 135 -16.39 11.29 20.63
C ASP A 135 -16.60 9.81 21.01
N THR A 136 -17.21 9.01 20.12
CA THR A 136 -17.61 7.62 20.42
C THR A 136 -16.69 6.56 19.84
N LYS A 137 -15.92 6.88 18.79
CA LYS A 137 -15.06 5.95 18.06
C LYS A 137 -15.81 4.71 17.57
N SER A 138 -17.07 4.90 17.16
CA SER A 138 -17.98 3.81 16.81
C SER A 138 -17.85 3.37 15.35
N ASP A 139 -17.43 2.12 15.13
CA ASP A 139 -17.36 1.51 13.80
C ASP A 139 -18.70 1.53 13.06
N SER A 140 -19.81 1.24 13.75
CA SER A 140 -21.15 1.24 13.15
C SER A 140 -21.50 2.58 12.55
N LEU A 141 -21.17 3.65 13.27
CA LEU A 141 -21.38 5.02 12.83
C LEU A 141 -20.42 5.38 11.70
N GLY A 142 -19.17 4.90 11.75
CA GLY A 142 -18.20 5.09 10.67
C GLY A 142 -18.66 4.49 9.34
N PHE A 143 -19.19 3.27 9.36
CA PHE A 143 -19.78 2.63 8.17
C PHE A 143 -21.01 3.38 7.67
N ALA A 144 -21.92 3.76 8.57
CA ALA A 144 -23.09 4.56 8.22
C ALA A 144 -22.71 5.93 7.63
N LEU A 145 -21.66 6.57 8.14
CA LEU A 145 -21.15 7.85 7.64
C LEU A 145 -20.62 7.71 6.21
N MET A 146 -19.90 6.64 5.89
CA MET A 146 -19.41 6.40 4.53
C MET A 146 -20.57 6.22 3.54
N GLU A 147 -21.57 5.41 3.91
CA GLU A 147 -22.77 5.21 3.10
C GLU A 147 -23.58 6.50 2.93
N TYR A 148 -23.69 7.29 4.00
CA TYR A 148 -24.37 8.59 3.96
C TYR A 148 -23.62 9.59 3.07
N GLY A 149 -22.29 9.61 3.14
CA GLY A 149 -21.44 10.46 2.31
C GLY A 149 -21.62 10.23 0.82
N ASP A 150 -21.85 8.98 0.40
CA ASP A 150 -22.11 8.65 -1.01
C ASP A 150 -23.41 9.25 -1.57
N LYS A 151 -24.32 9.75 -0.71
CA LYS A 151 -25.60 10.38 -1.12
C LYS A 151 -25.47 11.88 -1.40
N PHE A 152 -24.37 12.52 -1.02
CA PHE A 152 -24.18 13.96 -1.22
C PHE A 152 -23.95 14.28 -2.70
N GLU A 153 -24.64 15.32 -3.18
CA GLU A 153 -24.46 15.89 -4.51
C GLU A 153 -23.26 16.84 -4.55
N GLU A 154 -22.91 17.31 -5.74
CA GLU A 154 -21.80 18.23 -5.95
C GLU A 154 -22.00 19.55 -5.18
N SER A 155 -20.91 20.15 -4.68
CA SER A 155 -20.90 21.44 -3.99
C SER A 155 -21.82 21.55 -2.75
N SER A 156 -22.08 20.44 -2.08
CA SER A 156 -22.95 20.37 -0.90
C SER A 156 -22.23 20.71 0.42
N LEU A 157 -20.92 20.58 0.47
CA LEU A 157 -20.09 20.70 1.68
C LEU A 157 -19.05 21.81 1.53
N GLU A 158 -18.58 22.31 2.67
CA GLU A 158 -17.52 23.33 2.72
C GLU A 158 -16.19 22.67 3.13
N PHE A 159 -15.16 22.77 2.29
CA PHE A 159 -13.89 22.09 2.55
C PHE A 159 -13.19 22.63 3.81
N SER A 160 -13.34 23.93 4.09
CA SER A 160 -12.79 24.54 5.31
C SER A 160 -13.35 23.93 6.60
N HIS A 161 -14.64 23.60 6.61
CA HIS A 161 -15.33 22.95 7.72
C HIS A 161 -14.83 21.51 7.89
N PHE A 162 -14.70 20.78 6.78
CA PHE A 162 -14.12 19.44 6.77
C PHE A 162 -12.71 19.44 7.35
N LEU A 163 -11.82 20.33 6.88
CA LEU A 163 -10.44 20.41 7.33
C LEU A 163 -10.32 20.71 8.83
N GLN A 164 -11.20 21.57 9.37
CA GLN A 164 -11.21 21.89 10.80
C GLN A 164 -11.55 20.65 11.65
N ILE A 165 -12.58 19.90 11.26
CA ILE A 165 -13.00 18.68 11.99
C ILE A 165 -11.98 17.55 11.80
N PHE A 166 -11.42 17.41 10.60
CA PHE A 166 -10.37 16.42 10.34
C PHE A 166 -9.14 16.67 11.21
N ARG A 167 -8.74 17.94 11.38
CA ARG A 167 -7.67 18.31 12.31
C ARG A 167 -7.94 17.84 13.73
N GLU A 168 -9.13 18.14 14.23
CA GLU A 168 -9.53 17.68 15.55
C GLU A 168 -9.52 16.16 15.69
N ALA A 169 -10.05 15.44 14.69
CA ALA A 169 -10.00 13.98 14.67
C ALA A 169 -8.55 13.47 14.71
N SER A 170 -7.63 14.11 13.98
CA SER A 170 -6.23 13.69 13.94
C SER A 170 -5.49 13.89 15.27
N GLU A 171 -5.99 14.76 16.15
CA GLU A 171 -5.41 15.01 17.46
C GLU A 171 -6.03 14.13 18.57
N THR A 172 -7.26 13.66 18.37
CA THR A 172 -8.08 13.05 19.45
C THR A 172 -8.57 11.63 19.17
N ALA A 173 -8.71 11.26 17.90
CA ALA A 173 -9.29 10.01 17.42
C ALA A 173 -8.68 9.58 16.07
N GLU A 174 -7.37 9.35 16.04
CA GLU A 174 -6.64 8.97 14.83
C GLU A 174 -7.16 7.68 14.15
N GLU A 175 -7.74 6.77 14.93
CA GLU A 175 -8.28 5.50 14.45
C GLU A 175 -9.47 5.67 13.48
N ILE A 176 -10.22 6.78 13.56
CA ILE A 176 -11.40 7.02 12.71
C ILE A 176 -11.08 7.80 11.42
N LEU A 177 -9.83 8.24 11.21
CA LEU A 177 -9.48 9.13 10.10
C LEU A 177 -9.86 8.55 8.74
N PHE A 178 -9.74 7.23 8.57
CA PHE A 178 -10.13 6.57 7.32
C PHE A 178 -11.64 6.45 7.12
N PHE A 179 -12.46 6.47 8.17
CA PHE A 179 -13.90 6.63 7.96
C PHE A 179 -14.22 8.03 7.43
N ILE A 180 -13.57 9.05 7.98
CA ILE A 180 -13.77 10.44 7.54
C ILE A 180 -13.32 10.61 6.08
N LEU A 181 -12.13 10.13 5.72
CA LEU A 181 -11.62 10.19 4.34
C LEU A 181 -12.41 9.27 3.38
N GLY A 182 -12.89 8.13 3.87
CA GLY A 182 -13.72 7.21 3.09
C GLY A 182 -15.12 7.74 2.77
N ALA A 183 -15.63 8.68 3.57
CA ALA A 183 -16.97 9.24 3.42
C ALA A 183 -17.05 10.45 2.48
N ILE A 184 -15.93 10.89 1.91
CA ILE A 184 -15.89 12.10 1.08
C ILE A 184 -15.46 11.82 -0.36
N LYS A 185 -15.85 12.72 -1.24
CA LYS A 185 -15.39 12.82 -2.62
C LYS A 185 -15.09 14.29 -2.95
N PRO A 186 -14.11 14.60 -3.81
CA PRO A 186 -13.75 15.98 -4.13
C PRO A 186 -14.93 16.85 -4.58
N GLU A 187 -15.88 16.26 -5.32
CA GLU A 187 -17.02 16.94 -5.92
C GLU A 187 -18.04 17.41 -4.89
N MET A 188 -18.09 16.76 -3.72
CA MET A 188 -18.98 17.15 -2.62
C MET A 188 -18.66 18.55 -2.11
N PHE A 189 -17.45 19.05 -2.33
CA PHE A 189 -17.03 20.35 -1.81
C PHE A 189 -17.35 21.48 -2.79
N ASN A 190 -17.81 22.60 -2.23
CA ASN A 190 -18.04 23.83 -2.96
C ASN A 190 -16.70 24.41 -3.47
N ALA A 191 -16.46 24.26 -4.78
CA ALA A 191 -15.26 24.76 -5.45
C ALA A 191 -15.66 25.79 -6.53
N PRO A 192 -15.45 27.10 -6.29
CA PRO A 192 -15.87 28.14 -7.23
C PRO A 192 -15.06 28.15 -8.55
N SER A 193 -13.95 27.41 -8.60
CA SER A 193 -13.08 27.32 -9.78
C SER A 193 -12.39 25.95 -9.86
N THR A 194 -11.93 25.58 -11.05
CA THR A 194 -11.12 24.38 -11.27
C THR A 194 -9.82 24.41 -10.46
N GLU A 195 -9.22 25.59 -10.28
CA GLU A 195 -8.02 25.77 -9.45
C GLU A 195 -8.31 25.43 -7.99
N THR A 196 -9.44 25.90 -7.45
CA THR A 196 -9.86 25.54 -6.09
C THR A 196 -10.15 24.04 -5.96
N GLN A 197 -10.75 23.43 -6.98
CA GLN A 197 -10.98 21.99 -7.01
C GLN A 197 -9.66 21.21 -6.98
N ASN A 198 -8.67 21.63 -7.76
CA ASN A 198 -7.33 21.04 -7.79
C ASN A 198 -6.62 21.15 -6.43
N VAL A 199 -6.76 22.29 -5.75
CA VAL A 199 -6.25 22.48 -4.38
C VAL A 199 -6.92 21.50 -3.40
N ILE A 200 -8.24 21.33 -3.48
CA ILE A 200 -8.96 20.36 -2.62
C ILE A 200 -8.45 18.94 -2.87
N ILE A 201 -8.28 18.53 -4.14
CA ILE A 201 -7.76 17.20 -4.49
C ILE A 201 -6.34 17.00 -3.95
N HIS A 202 -5.47 18.00 -4.13
CA HIS A 202 -4.12 18.00 -3.58
C HIS A 202 -4.16 17.74 -2.07
N ASP A 203 -4.92 18.55 -1.33
CA ASP A 203 -4.99 18.49 0.12
C ASP A 203 -5.57 17.16 0.61
N LEU A 204 -6.58 16.61 -0.09
CA LEU A 204 -7.12 15.29 0.21
C LEU A 204 -6.09 14.17 0.04
N ILE A 205 -5.21 14.25 -0.97
CA ILE A 205 -4.11 13.28 -1.14
C ILE A 205 -3.12 13.40 0.03
N ILE A 206 -2.75 14.62 0.41
CA ILE A 206 -1.85 14.88 1.54
C ILE A 206 -2.42 14.36 2.87
N LEU A 207 -3.71 14.57 3.14
CA LEU A 207 -4.39 14.03 4.33
C LEU A 207 -4.42 12.49 4.33
N ASN A 208 -4.58 11.87 3.15
CA ASN A 208 -4.49 10.42 3.02
C ASN A 208 -3.07 9.92 3.31
N PHE A 209 -2.01 10.62 2.90
CA PHE A 209 -0.64 10.24 3.24
C PHE A 209 -0.37 10.30 4.74
N GLY A 210 -0.81 11.36 5.42
CA GLY A 210 -0.72 11.42 6.88
C GLY A 210 -1.46 10.24 7.55
N SER A 211 -2.63 9.88 7.04
CA SER A 211 -3.42 8.76 7.58
C SER A 211 -2.79 7.40 7.29
N LEU A 212 -2.21 7.19 6.11
CA LEU A 212 -1.47 5.98 5.75
C LEU A 212 -0.28 5.75 6.67
N LEU A 213 0.41 6.82 7.06
CA LEU A 213 1.55 6.79 7.97
C LEU A 213 1.15 6.64 9.45
N THR A 214 -0.14 6.53 9.74
CA THR A 214 -0.67 6.40 11.10
C THR A 214 -1.15 4.96 11.35
N PRO A 215 -0.41 4.13 12.10
CA PRO A 215 -0.76 2.72 12.32
C PRO A 215 -2.17 2.50 12.84
N LYS A 216 -2.63 3.35 13.77
CA LYS A 216 -3.97 3.26 14.35
C LYS A 216 -5.08 3.47 13.33
N ALA A 217 -4.85 4.34 12.35
CA ALA A 217 -5.79 4.56 11.27
C ALA A 217 -5.79 3.34 10.34
N ILE A 218 -4.64 2.92 9.83
CA ILE A 218 -4.55 1.90 8.76
C ILE A 218 -4.95 0.49 9.21
N GLN A 219 -4.77 0.18 10.50
CA GLN A 219 -5.23 -1.08 11.08
C GLN A 219 -6.75 -1.11 11.30
N HIS A 220 -7.43 0.02 11.13
CA HIS A 220 -8.87 0.12 11.33
C HIS A 220 -9.66 -0.50 10.16
N CYS A 221 -10.84 -1.04 10.47
CA CYS A 221 -11.70 -1.71 9.48
C CYS A 221 -12.17 -0.80 8.33
N GLY A 222 -12.13 0.53 8.50
CA GLY A 222 -12.50 1.53 7.49
C GLY A 222 -11.42 1.80 6.44
N ALA A 223 -10.18 1.34 6.66
CA ALA A 223 -9.04 1.65 5.80
C ALA A 223 -9.28 1.28 4.32
N TYR A 224 -9.87 0.12 4.06
CA TYR A 224 -10.12 -0.38 2.71
C TYR A 224 -10.92 0.62 1.84
N ASN A 225 -11.98 1.21 2.39
CA ASN A 225 -12.82 2.14 1.65
C ASN A 225 -12.08 3.44 1.35
N SER A 226 -11.31 3.96 2.30
CA SER A 226 -10.50 5.15 2.05
C SER A 226 -9.40 4.90 1.00
N LEU A 227 -8.80 3.71 0.96
CA LEU A 227 -7.82 3.35 -0.08
C LEU A 227 -8.46 3.31 -1.47
N ILE A 228 -9.72 2.87 -1.58
CA ILE A 228 -10.48 2.98 -2.84
C ILE A 228 -10.67 4.45 -3.22
N LYS A 229 -11.04 5.32 -2.27
CA LYS A 229 -11.20 6.76 -2.54
C LYS A 229 -9.87 7.40 -2.93
N LEU A 230 -8.76 7.08 -2.26
CA LEU A 230 -7.42 7.56 -2.64
C LEU A 230 -7.07 7.14 -4.07
N ARG A 231 -7.37 5.89 -4.45
CA ARG A 231 -7.20 5.43 -5.83
C ARG A 231 -8.01 6.26 -6.82
N GLN A 232 -9.23 6.65 -6.46
CA GLN A 232 -10.07 7.51 -7.30
C GLN A 232 -9.50 8.93 -7.40
N LEU A 233 -9.00 9.49 -6.29
CA LEU A 233 -8.34 10.81 -6.27
C LEU A 233 -7.16 10.88 -7.23
N PHE A 234 -6.38 9.81 -7.33
CA PHE A 234 -5.26 9.72 -8.27
C PHE A 234 -5.68 9.83 -9.73
N ASN A 235 -6.93 9.53 -10.07
CA ASN A 235 -7.44 9.66 -11.43
C ASN A 235 -8.23 10.96 -11.66
N TYR A 236 -8.27 11.85 -10.67
CA TYR A 236 -9.15 13.02 -10.67
C TYR A 236 -8.38 14.32 -10.98
N GLY A 237 -9.01 15.24 -11.73
CA GLY A 237 -8.54 16.61 -11.96
C GLY A 237 -7.53 16.83 -13.10
N ILE A 238 -7.28 18.10 -13.42
CA ILE A 238 -6.24 18.54 -14.38
C ILE A 238 -4.99 18.87 -13.57
N ARG A 239 -3.87 18.22 -13.88
CA ARG A 239 -2.64 18.35 -13.10
C ARG A 239 -1.75 19.47 -13.62
N GLU A 240 -1.26 20.30 -12.71
CA GLU A 240 -0.28 21.33 -13.01
C GLU A 240 1.12 20.73 -13.17
N ALA A 241 2.04 21.48 -13.79
CA ALA A 241 3.37 21.00 -14.19
C ALA A 241 4.23 20.48 -13.02
N ASN A 242 4.01 20.96 -11.79
CA ASN A 242 4.81 20.61 -10.61
C ASN A 242 4.08 19.69 -9.61
N PHE A 243 2.82 19.33 -9.90
CA PHE A 243 1.95 18.62 -8.95
C PHE A 243 2.57 17.32 -8.43
N LEU A 244 3.20 16.53 -9.31
CA LEU A 244 3.86 15.29 -8.91
C LEU A 244 5.05 15.54 -7.98
N GLU A 245 5.86 16.56 -8.29
CA GLU A 245 7.03 16.91 -7.49
C GLU A 245 6.62 17.38 -6.09
N ASP A 246 5.60 18.24 -6.01
CA ASP A 246 5.08 18.77 -4.75
C ASP A 246 4.54 17.66 -3.84
N ILE A 247 3.68 16.77 -4.39
CA ILE A 247 3.12 15.64 -3.64
C ILE A 247 4.21 14.64 -3.22
N SER A 248 5.18 14.37 -4.09
CA SER A 248 6.28 13.46 -3.78
C SER A 248 7.19 14.03 -2.69
N ASN A 249 7.48 15.33 -2.75
CA ASN A 249 8.23 16.03 -1.70
C ASN A 249 7.47 15.99 -0.38
N ALA A 250 6.16 16.28 -0.38
CA ALA A 250 5.33 16.20 0.81
C ALA A 250 5.41 14.79 1.44
N LEU A 251 5.22 13.72 0.66
CA LEU A 251 5.34 12.34 1.14
C LEU A 251 6.72 12.06 1.75
N VAL A 252 7.80 12.48 1.10
CA VAL A 252 9.17 12.33 1.62
C VAL A 252 9.33 13.00 2.97
N TYR A 253 8.81 14.23 3.12
CA TYR A 253 8.88 14.97 4.37
C TYR A 253 8.03 14.34 5.48
N LEU A 254 6.82 13.87 5.18
CA LEU A 254 5.98 13.18 6.16
C LEU A 254 6.64 11.89 6.66
N CYS A 255 7.23 11.10 5.75
CA CYS A 255 7.97 9.90 6.13
C CYS A 255 9.17 10.20 7.05
N LYS A 256 9.82 11.37 6.92
CA LYS A 256 10.91 11.80 7.81
C LYS A 256 10.45 12.15 9.23
N GLU A 257 9.18 12.51 9.43
CA GLU A 257 8.59 12.75 10.76
C GLU A 257 8.16 11.44 11.43
N THR A 258 8.00 10.38 10.64
CA THR A 258 7.53 9.09 11.11
C THR A 258 8.68 8.15 11.47
N LYS A 259 8.35 7.11 12.23
CA LYS A 259 9.32 6.07 12.54
C LYS A 259 9.61 5.25 11.30
N GLU A 260 10.87 4.85 11.13
CA GLU A 260 11.34 4.09 9.96
C GLU A 260 10.54 2.80 9.73
N SER A 261 10.06 2.16 10.80
CA SER A 261 9.23 0.96 10.74
C SER A 261 7.86 1.20 10.06
N ASN A 262 7.34 2.42 10.11
CA ASN A 262 6.03 2.77 9.56
C ASN A 262 6.09 3.12 8.06
N ILE A 263 7.30 3.21 7.46
CA ILE A 263 7.48 3.35 6.01
C ILE A 263 6.88 2.16 5.26
N SER A 264 6.89 0.99 5.90
CA SER A 264 6.23 -0.22 5.40
C SER A 264 4.74 -0.01 5.08
N LEU A 265 4.07 0.93 5.76
CA LEU A 265 2.67 1.26 5.51
C LEU A 265 2.50 1.91 4.13
N ILE A 266 3.41 2.80 3.74
CA ILE A 266 3.40 3.41 2.41
C ILE A 266 3.65 2.36 1.33
N THR A 267 4.66 1.51 1.51
CA THR A 267 5.00 0.48 0.51
C THR A 267 3.92 -0.59 0.38
N SER A 268 3.13 -0.83 1.43
CA SER A 268 2.08 -1.85 1.44
C SER A 268 0.72 -1.33 0.98
N TYR A 269 0.36 -0.09 1.33
CA TYR A 269 -1.00 0.43 1.16
C TYR A 269 -1.14 1.52 0.10
N LEU A 270 -0.04 2.16 -0.36
CA LEU A 270 -0.15 3.15 -1.42
C LEU A 270 -0.61 2.49 -2.73
N PRO A 271 -1.71 2.95 -3.37
CA PRO A 271 -2.17 2.37 -4.62
C PRO A 271 -1.15 2.59 -5.75
N LEU A 272 -0.46 1.54 -6.19
CA LEU A 272 0.53 1.60 -7.27
C LEU A 272 -0.12 1.61 -8.66
N ASN A 273 -1.08 2.49 -8.92
CA ASN A 273 -1.73 2.62 -10.23
C ASN A 273 -1.85 4.08 -10.66
N GLY A 274 -1.67 4.33 -11.96
CA GLY A 274 -1.64 5.69 -12.50
C GLY A 274 -0.65 6.55 -11.73
N LEU A 275 -1.11 7.70 -11.23
CA LEU A 275 -0.31 8.64 -10.44
C LEU A 275 0.38 8.02 -9.22
N GLY A 276 -0.22 7.02 -8.58
CA GLY A 276 0.39 6.42 -7.41
C GLY A 276 1.68 5.66 -7.72
N SER A 277 1.83 5.16 -8.96
CA SER A 277 3.12 4.64 -9.44
C SER A 277 4.13 5.77 -9.59
N ASP A 278 3.77 6.87 -10.24
CA ASP A 278 4.65 8.03 -10.44
C ASP A 278 5.13 8.62 -9.11
N ILE A 279 4.21 8.72 -8.13
CA ILE A 279 4.53 9.17 -6.77
C ILE A 279 5.49 8.19 -6.08
N MET A 280 5.22 6.88 -6.15
CA MET A 280 6.10 5.88 -5.53
C MET A 280 7.50 5.90 -6.16
N ILE A 281 7.61 6.12 -7.47
CA ILE A 281 8.90 6.24 -8.16
C ILE A 281 9.63 7.49 -7.66
N SER A 282 8.98 8.67 -7.73
CA SER A 282 9.61 9.94 -7.38
C SER A 282 9.94 10.04 -5.89
N ALA A 283 9.00 9.69 -5.01
CA ALA A 283 9.20 9.74 -3.56
C ALA A 283 10.05 8.58 -3.05
N GLY A 284 9.89 7.37 -3.60
CA GLY A 284 10.60 6.17 -3.17
C GLY A 284 12.11 6.29 -3.37
N VAL A 285 12.56 6.77 -4.52
CA VAL A 285 13.97 7.08 -4.78
C VAL A 285 14.50 8.09 -3.76
N LYS A 286 13.82 9.23 -3.59
CA LYS A 286 14.21 10.26 -2.60
C LYS A 286 14.30 9.71 -1.17
N LEU A 287 13.36 8.84 -0.78
CA LEU A 287 13.37 8.20 0.53
C LEU A 287 14.54 7.24 0.70
N ILE A 288 14.83 6.39 -0.29
CA ILE A 288 15.97 5.47 -0.24
C ILE A 288 17.28 6.25 -0.03
N TRP A 289 17.49 7.34 -0.77
CA TRP A 289 18.68 8.19 -0.64
C TRP A 289 18.74 8.91 0.71
N SER A 290 17.59 9.20 1.33
CA SER A 290 17.58 9.79 2.68
C SER A 290 18.11 8.83 3.75
N PHE A 291 17.98 7.51 3.55
CA PHE A 291 18.58 6.49 4.43
C PHE A 291 20.02 6.14 4.06
N ILE A 292 20.38 6.31 2.80
CA ILE A 292 21.68 5.99 2.25
C ILE A 292 22.23 7.22 1.52
N PRO A 293 22.89 8.15 2.26
CA PRO A 293 23.45 9.34 1.66
C PRO A 293 24.48 8.97 0.58
N ASN A 294 24.37 9.58 -0.60
CA ASN A 294 25.35 9.42 -1.67
C ASN A 294 25.47 10.71 -2.50
N ASP A 295 26.59 10.86 -3.19
CA ASP A 295 26.92 12.04 -4.02
C ASP A 295 26.38 11.92 -5.47
N VAL A 296 25.38 11.07 -5.69
CA VAL A 296 24.89 10.69 -7.03
C VAL A 296 23.44 11.11 -7.19
N ASP A 297 23.06 11.46 -8.42
CA ASP A 297 21.70 11.88 -8.77
C ASP A 297 20.62 10.91 -8.27
N GLU A 298 19.58 11.45 -7.66
CA GLU A 298 18.43 10.74 -7.10
C GLU A 298 17.51 10.21 -8.22
N THR A 299 17.97 9.19 -8.94
CA THR A 299 17.24 8.57 -10.05
C THR A 299 17.30 7.05 -9.99
N LEU A 300 16.34 6.38 -10.63
CA LEU A 300 16.24 4.92 -10.67
C LEU A 300 17.52 4.25 -11.21
N ASP A 301 18.17 4.85 -12.20
CA ASP A 301 19.35 4.31 -12.87
C ASP A 301 20.54 4.12 -11.92
N TRP A 302 20.62 4.95 -10.87
CA TRP A 302 21.69 4.91 -9.88
C TRP A 302 21.38 4.04 -8.68
N LEU A 303 20.15 3.51 -8.57
CA LEU A 303 19.75 2.62 -7.47
C LEU A 303 20.68 1.40 -7.30
N PRO A 304 21.13 0.68 -8.36
CA PRO A 304 22.06 -0.43 -8.20
C PRO A 304 23.39 -0.03 -7.55
N SER A 305 23.85 1.21 -7.73
CA SER A 305 25.13 1.69 -7.23
C SER A 305 25.12 1.91 -5.72
N ILE A 306 23.95 2.15 -5.14
CA ILE A 306 23.81 2.46 -3.70
C ILE A 306 23.51 1.21 -2.88
N LEU A 307 22.87 0.19 -3.47
CA LEU A 307 22.51 -1.06 -2.78
C LEU A 307 23.67 -1.83 -2.13
N PRO A 308 24.93 -1.77 -2.60
CA PRO A 308 26.05 -2.38 -1.88
C PRO A 308 26.25 -1.79 -0.47
N THR A 309 25.84 -0.55 -0.22
CA THR A 309 25.92 0.09 1.11
C THR A 309 24.85 -0.42 2.06
N LEU A 310 23.77 -1.04 1.55
CA LEU A 310 22.72 -1.66 2.35
C LEU A 310 23.29 -2.70 3.32
N LYS A 311 24.35 -3.42 2.92
CA LYS A 311 25.07 -4.35 3.79
C LYS A 311 25.54 -3.72 5.10
N ASN A 312 26.04 -2.48 5.03
CA ASN A 312 26.48 -1.75 6.21
C ASN A 312 25.28 -1.29 7.03
N LEU A 313 24.22 -0.83 6.36
CA LEU A 313 22.97 -0.42 7.00
C LEU A 313 22.31 -1.58 7.76
N CYS A 314 22.31 -2.80 7.21
CA CYS A 314 21.80 -3.99 7.90
C CYS A 314 22.50 -4.26 9.25
N GLN A 315 23.75 -3.80 9.42
CA GLN A 315 24.51 -3.99 10.66
C GLN A 315 24.34 -2.83 11.63
N SER A 316 24.22 -1.60 11.13
CA SER A 316 24.13 -0.40 11.95
C SER A 316 22.69 -0.03 12.35
N ASN A 317 21.73 -0.20 11.44
CA ASN A 317 20.31 0.08 11.65
C ASN A 317 19.45 -0.89 10.81
N PRO A 318 19.10 -2.07 11.36
CA PRO A 318 18.30 -3.06 10.64
C PRO A 318 16.88 -2.58 10.28
N THR A 319 16.29 -1.67 11.05
CA THR A 319 14.96 -1.10 10.77
C THR A 319 15.00 -0.22 9.53
N ALA A 320 15.97 0.70 9.44
CA ALA A 320 16.22 1.48 8.22
C ALA A 320 16.54 0.56 7.03
N ALA A 321 17.34 -0.49 7.23
CA ALA A 321 17.65 -1.43 6.16
C ALA A 321 16.38 -2.14 5.64
N SER A 322 15.50 -2.57 6.54
CA SER A 322 14.20 -3.16 6.20
C SER A 322 13.33 -2.18 5.41
N ALA A 323 13.25 -0.92 5.87
CA ALA A 323 12.52 0.14 5.18
C ALA A 323 13.07 0.39 3.76
N VAL A 324 14.40 0.44 3.61
CA VAL A 324 15.06 0.57 2.30
C VAL A 324 14.73 -0.60 1.38
N VAL A 325 14.75 -1.84 1.88
CA VAL A 325 14.40 -3.03 1.09
C VAL A 325 12.96 -2.95 0.59
N SER A 326 12.00 -2.62 1.46
CA SER A 326 10.61 -2.43 1.07
C SER A 326 10.41 -1.30 0.07
N LEU A 327 11.13 -0.19 0.25
CA LEU A 327 11.08 0.94 -0.69
C LEU A 327 11.64 0.54 -2.05
N VAL A 328 12.75 -0.21 -2.09
CA VAL A 328 13.32 -0.73 -3.34
C VAL A 328 12.32 -1.63 -4.05
N GLU A 329 11.69 -2.56 -3.35
CA GLU A 329 10.66 -3.45 -3.91
C GLU A 329 9.51 -2.64 -4.53
N ALA A 330 8.90 -1.74 -3.75
CA ALA A 330 7.75 -0.95 -4.18
C ALA A 330 8.10 0.02 -5.32
N THR A 331 9.25 0.67 -5.25
CA THR A 331 9.75 1.61 -6.28
C THR A 331 10.01 0.89 -7.59
N VAL A 332 10.68 -0.26 -7.56
CA VAL A 332 10.96 -1.05 -8.77
C VAL A 332 9.68 -1.64 -9.35
N ALA A 333 8.77 -2.15 -8.51
CA ALA A 333 7.46 -2.64 -8.96
C ALA A 333 6.63 -1.52 -9.63
N ALA A 334 6.64 -0.32 -9.05
CA ALA A 334 6.00 0.85 -9.64
C ALA A 334 6.63 1.23 -10.99
N ALA A 335 7.96 1.29 -11.07
CA ALA A 335 8.69 1.61 -12.29
C ALA A 335 8.47 0.58 -13.41
N ILE A 336 8.43 -0.72 -13.08
CA ILE A 336 8.10 -1.79 -14.02
C ILE A 336 6.68 -1.58 -14.59
N LYS A 337 5.72 -1.27 -13.71
CA LYS A 337 4.33 -1.07 -14.11
C LYS A 337 4.14 0.17 -14.97
N ALA A 338 4.89 1.24 -14.69
CA ALA A 338 4.91 2.46 -15.47
C ALA A 338 5.69 2.32 -16.80
N GLY A 339 6.54 1.29 -16.92
CA GLY A 339 7.42 1.12 -18.07
C GLY A 339 8.62 2.07 -18.06
N GLU A 340 9.03 2.54 -16.89
CA GLU A 340 10.11 3.52 -16.70
C GLU A 340 11.47 2.90 -16.34
N ILE A 341 11.56 1.56 -16.29
CA ILE A 341 12.81 0.88 -15.90
C ILE A 341 13.18 -0.22 -16.89
N ASP A 342 14.45 -0.23 -17.27
CA ASP A 342 15.03 -1.23 -18.15
C ASP A 342 15.33 -2.54 -17.41
N GLN A 343 15.21 -3.66 -18.13
CA GLN A 343 15.55 -4.99 -17.62
C GLN A 343 16.99 -5.08 -17.11
N GLU A 344 17.93 -4.37 -17.73
CA GLU A 344 19.34 -4.36 -17.31
C GLU A 344 19.54 -3.67 -15.95
N ILE A 345 18.77 -2.61 -15.66
CA ILE A 345 18.80 -1.95 -14.35
C ILE A 345 18.26 -2.91 -13.29
N VAL A 346 17.14 -3.60 -13.58
CA VAL A 346 16.56 -4.59 -12.66
C VAL A 346 17.54 -5.74 -12.39
N LYS A 347 18.25 -6.25 -13.42
CA LYS A 347 19.33 -7.23 -13.24
C LYS A 347 20.43 -6.70 -12.31
N SER A 348 20.87 -5.47 -12.53
CA SER A 348 21.90 -4.85 -11.71
C SER A 348 21.46 -4.68 -10.25
N ILE A 349 20.19 -4.32 -10.00
CA ILE A 349 19.60 -4.28 -8.65
C ILE A 349 19.66 -5.67 -7.99
N ILE A 350 19.20 -6.72 -8.69
CA ILE A 350 19.21 -8.10 -8.20
C ILE A 350 20.63 -8.53 -7.82
N GLU A 351 21.62 -8.20 -8.65
CA GLU A 351 23.04 -8.51 -8.39
C GLU A 351 23.58 -7.73 -7.19
N SER A 352 23.27 -6.44 -7.06
CA SER A 352 23.70 -5.62 -5.93
C SER A 352 23.09 -6.03 -4.58
N MET A 353 21.94 -6.72 -4.59
CA MET A 353 21.33 -7.29 -3.38
C MET A 353 21.95 -8.64 -2.95
N LYS A 354 22.92 -9.19 -3.70
CA LYS A 354 23.62 -10.44 -3.35
C LYS A 354 24.74 -10.16 -2.34
N PHE A 355 24.39 -10.10 -1.06
CA PHE A 355 25.39 -10.01 0.01
C PHE A 355 24.97 -10.79 1.27
N THR A 356 25.98 -11.21 2.03
CA THR A 356 25.79 -11.95 3.29
C THR A 356 25.88 -11.00 4.48
N ILE A 357 24.88 -11.00 5.35
CA ILE A 357 24.90 -10.28 6.63
C ILE A 357 25.55 -11.16 7.71
N PRO A 358 26.67 -10.74 8.33
CA PRO A 358 27.33 -11.50 9.39
C PRO A 358 26.41 -11.67 10.61
N ARG A 359 26.50 -12.82 11.29
CA ARG A 359 25.66 -13.17 12.45
C ARG A 359 26.16 -12.46 13.71
N THR A 360 25.53 -11.35 14.08
CA THR A 360 25.78 -10.68 15.37
C THR A 360 24.54 -10.55 16.24
N ASP A 361 23.33 -10.55 15.66
CA ASP A 361 22.03 -10.66 16.35
C ASP A 361 21.10 -11.64 15.61
N PRO A 362 20.58 -12.73 16.22
CA PRO A 362 19.93 -13.81 15.46
C PRO A 362 18.54 -13.48 14.90
N ALA A 363 17.68 -12.77 15.63
CA ALA A 363 16.25 -12.73 15.28
C ALA A 363 15.95 -11.71 14.16
N MET A 364 16.25 -10.43 14.42
CA MET A 364 15.96 -9.34 13.47
C MET A 364 16.76 -9.46 12.17
N LEU A 365 18.03 -9.91 12.24
CA LEU A 365 18.83 -10.14 11.04
C LEU A 365 18.39 -11.39 10.26
N THR A 366 17.70 -12.34 10.88
CA THR A 366 17.11 -13.47 10.15
C THR A 366 15.91 -13.01 9.33
N LEU A 367 15.01 -12.25 9.95
CA LEU A 367 13.86 -11.66 9.25
C LEU A 367 14.30 -10.74 8.10
N LEU A 368 15.31 -9.89 8.31
CA LEU A 368 15.85 -9.03 7.25
C LEU A 368 16.50 -9.84 6.10
N LYS A 369 17.16 -10.96 6.41
CA LYS A 369 17.70 -11.87 5.38
C LYS A 369 16.58 -12.51 4.56
N GLU A 370 15.50 -12.91 5.22
CA GLU A 370 14.32 -13.47 4.56
C GLU A 370 13.67 -12.43 3.65
N GLN A 371 13.46 -11.20 4.13
CA GLN A 371 12.93 -10.10 3.32
C GLN A 371 13.82 -9.81 2.10
N LEU A 372 15.13 -9.68 2.26
CA LEU A 372 16.09 -9.50 1.16
C LEU A 372 15.98 -10.63 0.13
N GLN A 373 15.91 -11.87 0.60
CA GLN A 373 15.82 -13.04 -0.26
C GLN A 373 14.48 -13.11 -1.01
N VAL A 374 13.37 -12.80 -0.34
CA VAL A 374 12.03 -12.74 -0.92
C VAL A 374 11.97 -11.65 -1.99
N THR A 375 12.41 -10.42 -1.64
CA THR A 375 12.46 -9.27 -2.56
C THR A 375 13.25 -9.64 -3.82
N ARG A 376 14.45 -10.21 -3.65
CA ARG A 376 15.28 -10.63 -4.78
C ARG A 376 14.56 -11.65 -5.66
N THR A 377 13.92 -12.64 -5.04
CA THR A 377 13.19 -13.70 -5.75
C THR A 377 12.00 -13.13 -6.52
N GLN A 378 11.25 -12.18 -5.95
CA GLN A 378 10.16 -11.50 -6.63
C GLN A 378 10.66 -10.71 -7.84
N LEU A 379 11.75 -9.96 -7.70
CA LEU A 379 12.36 -9.23 -8.82
C LEU A 379 12.87 -10.17 -9.93
N GLU A 380 13.49 -11.30 -9.56
CA GLU A 380 13.91 -12.33 -10.51
C GLU A 380 12.73 -12.95 -11.27
N LEU A 381 11.60 -13.18 -10.59
CA LEU A 381 10.37 -13.68 -11.22
C LEU A 381 9.75 -12.65 -12.17
N LEU A 382 9.71 -11.38 -11.78
CA LEU A 382 9.23 -10.27 -12.61
C LEU A 382 10.10 -10.09 -13.86
N LEU A 383 11.42 -10.27 -13.75
CA LEU A 383 12.33 -10.20 -14.88
C LEU A 383 12.10 -11.37 -15.86
N LYS A 384 11.90 -12.58 -15.34
CA LYS A 384 11.65 -13.80 -16.16
C LYS A 384 10.31 -13.78 -16.88
N SER A 385 9.31 -13.08 -16.35
CA SER A 385 7.99 -12.98 -16.98
C SER A 385 7.94 -12.02 -18.19
N ASN A 386 9.09 -11.47 -18.65
CA ASN A 386 9.22 -10.59 -19.81
C ASN A 386 8.21 -9.42 -19.80
N PHE A 387 8.14 -8.69 -18.69
CA PHE A 387 7.33 -7.47 -18.48
C PHE A 387 6.15 -7.32 -19.47
N VAL A 388 5.08 -8.08 -19.27
CA VAL A 388 3.84 -7.90 -20.03
C VAL A 388 3.16 -6.62 -19.52
N VAL A 389 3.62 -5.45 -20.00
CA VAL A 389 3.01 -4.16 -19.71
C VAL A 389 1.79 -4.02 -20.63
N SER A 390 0.59 -4.22 -20.07
CA SER A 390 -0.64 -3.78 -20.74
C SER A 390 -0.74 -2.27 -20.57
N SER A 391 -0.30 -1.53 -21.58
CA SER A 391 -0.50 -0.08 -21.66
C SER A 391 -2.00 0.17 -21.85
N GLN A 392 -2.74 0.27 -20.75
CA GLN A 392 -4.01 1.00 -20.75
C GLN A 392 -3.66 2.48 -20.67
N THR A 393 -3.49 3.10 -21.84
CA THR A 393 -3.60 4.55 -21.99
C THR A 393 -4.96 4.97 -21.43
N TYR A 394 -4.93 5.74 -20.34
CA TYR A 394 -6.10 6.47 -19.85
C TYR A 394 -6.38 7.58 -20.87
N GLU A 395 -7.41 7.39 -21.70
CA GLU A 395 -8.14 8.48 -22.36
C GLU A 395 -9.25 9.01 -21.45
#